data_AF-A0A8B8RE09-F1
#
_entry.id   AF-A0A8B8RE09-F1
#
_cell.length_a   1.000
_cell.length_b   1.000
_cell.length_c   1.000
_cell.angle_alpha   90.00
_cell.angle_beta   90.00
_cell.angle_gamma   90.00
#
_symmetry.space_group_name_H-M   'P 1'
#
loop_
_entity.id
_entity.type
_entity.pdbx_description
1 polymer ?
#
loop_
_entity_poly.entity_id
_entity_poly.type
_entity_poly.pdbx_seq_one_letter_code
_entity_poly.pdbx_strand_id
1 'polypeptide(L)'
;MLLPVPHRRPGLRRALSLRQIPDDSYNPEILYVELWMLPVLFGPDGELMTALHRWFGVLLVVSAVPGCGVLIFIIGPPFYQHLTMLLIVAMSFQLRIRENRELGPDGC
;
A
#
# COMPACT_ATOMS: atom_id res chain seq x y z
N MET A 1 16.56 7.26 69.71
CA MET A 1 16.16 8.15 68.60
C MET A 1 16.88 7.67 67.35
N LEU A 2 16.15 7.10 66.39
CA LEU A 2 16.67 6.63 65.09
C LEU A 2 15.75 7.24 64.02
N LEU A 3 16.31 8.10 63.17
CA LEU A 3 15.61 8.73 62.04
C LEU A 3 15.31 7.67 60.96
N PRO A 4 14.11 7.67 60.34
CA PRO A 4 13.81 6.71 59.29
C PRO A 4 14.39 7.16 57.94
N VAL A 5 15.03 6.20 57.26
CA VAL A 5 15.52 6.29 55.88
C VAL A 5 14.32 6.53 54.94
N PRO A 6 14.41 7.47 53.97
CA PRO A 6 13.30 7.71 53.05
C PRO A 6 13.22 6.58 52.02
N HIS A 7 12.15 5.80 52.10
CA HIS A 7 11.79 4.82 51.08
C HIS A 7 11.40 5.56 49.78
N ARG A 8 12.32 5.54 48.83
CA ARG A 8 12.15 6.05 47.46
C ARG A 8 11.01 5.29 46.79
N ARG A 9 9.81 5.89 46.73
CA ARG A 9 8.70 5.41 45.90
C ARG A 9 9.17 5.42 44.44
N PRO A 10 9.20 4.29 43.71
CA PRO A 10 9.24 4.36 42.26
C PRO A 10 7.84 4.78 41.81
N GLY A 11 7.66 6.10 41.72
CA GLY A 11 6.51 6.69 41.07
C GLY A 11 6.40 6.15 39.64
N LEU A 12 5.23 5.60 39.34
CA LEU A 12 4.53 5.85 38.09
C LEU A 12 5.42 5.81 36.82
N ARG A 13 6.01 4.66 36.50
CA ARG A 13 6.46 4.34 35.13
C ARG A 13 5.26 4.09 34.21
N ARG A 14 4.33 5.04 34.17
CA ARG A 14 3.29 5.19 33.16
C ARG A 14 3.44 6.59 32.58
N ALA A 15 4.52 6.77 31.84
CA ALA A 15 4.66 7.88 30.92
C ALA A 15 5.19 7.29 29.62
N LEU A 16 4.28 7.17 28.67
CA LEU A 16 4.57 6.99 27.25
C LEU A 16 5.49 5.82 26.89
N SER A 17 4.94 4.60 26.95
CA SER A 17 5.01 3.80 25.72
C SER A 17 4.21 4.57 24.67
N LEU A 18 4.84 5.58 24.08
CA LEU A 18 4.62 5.90 22.68
C LEU A 18 4.54 4.55 22.02
N ARG A 19 3.35 4.22 21.49
CA ARG A 19 3.16 3.06 20.61
C ARG A 19 4.41 3.01 19.74
N GLN A 20 5.28 2.04 20.00
CA GLN A 20 6.30 1.66 19.05
C GLN A 20 5.50 1.15 17.87
N ILE A 21 5.10 2.08 17.01
CA ILE A 21 4.84 1.79 15.61
C ILE A 21 6.14 1.12 15.19
N PRO A 22 6.13 -0.15 14.79
CA PRO A 22 7.34 -0.80 14.39
C PRO A 22 7.99 0.07 13.31
N ASP A 23 9.21 0.54 13.62
CA ASP A 23 10.12 1.23 12.71
C ASP A 23 10.72 0.21 11.73
N ASP A 24 9.89 -0.75 11.28
CA ASP A 24 10.19 -1.58 10.13
C ASP A 24 9.97 -0.66 8.93
N SER A 25 11.07 -0.01 8.55
CA SER A 25 11.31 0.60 7.25
C SER A 25 10.18 0.33 6.27
N TYR A 26 9.25 1.28 6.19
CA TYR A 26 8.20 1.33 5.18
C TYR A 26 8.88 1.45 3.81
N ASN A 27 9.38 0.34 3.27
CA ASN A 27 9.87 0.28 1.91
C ASN A 27 8.67 -0.10 1.03
N PRO A 28 7.96 0.86 0.43
CA PRO A 28 6.82 0.56 -0.42
C PRO A 28 7.30 -0.23 -1.65
N GLU A 29 6.46 -1.15 -2.11
CA GLU A 29 6.65 -1.72 -3.45
C GLU A 29 6.12 -0.66 -4.41
N ILE A 30 6.96 -0.29 -5.37
CA ILE A 30 6.65 0.77 -6.32
C ILE A 30 6.39 0.09 -7.66
N LEU A 31 5.18 0.30 -8.19
CA LEU A 31 4.78 -0.21 -9.49
C LEU A 31 4.48 0.94 -10.45
N TYR A 32 4.99 0.82 -11.66
CA TYR A 32 4.67 1.72 -12.77
C TYR A 32 3.55 1.11 -13.63
N VAL A 33 2.51 1.89 -13.90
CA VAL A 33 1.44 1.51 -14.84
C VAL A 33 1.06 2.67 -15.77
N GLU A 34 0.45 2.32 -16.90
CA GLU A 34 -0.07 3.31 -17.84
C GLU A 34 -1.35 3.96 -17.30
N LEU A 35 -1.52 5.26 -17.56
CA LEU A 35 -2.63 6.05 -17.02
C LEU A 35 -4.00 5.51 -17.43
N TRP A 36 -4.14 5.02 -18.66
CA TRP A 36 -5.41 4.50 -19.17
C TRP A 36 -5.85 3.19 -18.49
N MET A 37 -4.92 2.46 -17.87
CA MET A 37 -5.23 1.22 -17.16
C MET A 37 -5.88 1.49 -15.79
N LEU A 38 -5.64 2.66 -15.17
CA LEU A 38 -6.14 2.98 -13.83
C LEU A 38 -7.66 2.78 -13.65
N PRO A 39 -8.54 3.39 -14.47
CA PRO A 39 -9.98 3.27 -14.26
C PRO A 39 -10.46 1.83 -14.45
N VAL A 40 -9.82 1.05 -15.32
CA VAL A 40 -10.18 -0.35 -15.56
C VAL A 40 -9.68 -1.25 -14.44
N LEU A 41 -8.50 -0.93 -13.90
CA LEU A 41 -7.84 -1.75 -12.88
C LEU A 41 -8.43 -1.49 -11.49
N PHE A 42 -8.60 -0.23 -11.12
CA PHE A 42 -9.08 0.14 -9.77
C PHE A 42 -10.57 0.41 -9.69
N GLY A 43 -11.24 0.57 -10.83
CA GLY A 43 -12.61 1.07 -10.92
C GLY A 43 -12.67 2.60 -10.82
N PRO A 44 -13.82 3.21 -11.19
CA PRO A 44 -13.97 4.67 -11.24
C PRO A 44 -13.79 5.34 -9.87
N ASP A 45 -14.15 4.64 -8.80
CA ASP A 45 -14.09 5.14 -7.42
C ASP A 45 -12.96 4.48 -6.60
N GLY A 46 -12.12 3.66 -7.24
CA GLY A 46 -11.06 2.93 -6.55
C GLY A 46 -11.59 1.78 -5.69
N GLU A 47 -12.65 1.11 -6.11
CA GLU A 47 -13.26 -0.02 -5.38
C GLU A 47 -12.24 -1.12 -5.08
N LEU A 48 -11.36 -1.43 -6.04
CA LEU A 48 -10.32 -2.44 -5.83
C LEU A 48 -9.32 -2.01 -4.75
N MET A 49 -8.92 -0.73 -4.72
CA MET A 49 -8.04 -0.22 -3.67
C MET A 49 -8.67 -0.37 -2.29
N THR A 50 -9.97 -0.06 -2.21
CA THR A 50 -10.75 -0.20 -0.97
C THR A 50 -10.88 -1.67 -0.55
N ALA A 51 -11.10 -2.57 -1.51
CA ALA A 51 -11.19 -4.01 -1.26
C ALA A 51 -9.86 -4.58 -0.77
N LEU A 52 -8.75 -4.24 -1.42
CA LEU A 52 -7.40 -4.67 -1.04
C LEU A 52 -7.02 -4.17 0.36
N HIS A 53 -7.38 -2.93 0.69
CA HIS A 53 -7.20 -2.41 2.04
C HIS A 53 -8.02 -3.19 3.08
N ARG A 54 -9.28 -3.52 2.78
CA ARG A 54 -10.15 -4.28 3.70
C ARG A 54 -9.76 -5.75 3.84
N TRP A 55 -9.29 -6.39 2.78
CA TRP A 55 -8.97 -7.82 2.77
C TRP A 55 -7.56 -8.12 3.27
N PHE A 56 -6.59 -7.30 2.87
CA PHE A 56 -5.16 -7.57 3.09
C PHE A 56 -4.48 -6.55 3.99
N GLY A 57 -5.16 -5.47 4.39
CA GLY A 57 -4.57 -4.39 5.19
C GLY A 57 -3.51 -3.60 4.42
N VAL A 58 -3.57 -3.63 3.08
CA VAL A 58 -2.62 -2.93 2.21
C VAL A 58 -3.19 -1.58 1.78
N LEU A 59 -2.43 -0.52 1.98
CA LEU A 59 -2.71 0.82 1.50
C LEU A 59 -2.06 1.02 0.13
N LEU A 60 -2.86 1.47 -0.84
CA LEU A 60 -2.40 1.84 -2.17
C LEU A 60 -2.45 3.36 -2.31
N VAL A 61 -1.33 3.96 -2.71
CA VAL A 61 -1.25 5.39 -3.03
C VAL A 61 -0.91 5.53 -4.51
N VAL A 62 -1.74 6.28 -5.24
CA VAL A 62 -1.59 6.47 -6.69
C VAL A 62 -1.09 7.89 -6.95
N SER A 63 -0.01 8.01 -7.70
CA SER A 63 0.57 9.28 -8.12
C SER A 63 0.67 9.33 -9.64
N ALA A 64 -0.14 10.19 -10.26
CA ALA A 64 -0.04 10.45 -11.70
C ALA A 64 1.09 11.45 -11.96
N VAL A 65 2.10 11.01 -12.71
CA VAL A 65 3.22 11.87 -13.10
C VAL A 65 2.93 12.40 -14.52
N PRO A 66 2.76 13.73 -14.69
CA PRO A 66 2.47 14.30 -15.99
C PRO A 66 3.58 13.95 -17.00
N GLY A 67 3.18 13.39 -18.14
CA GLY A 67 4.10 12.98 -19.22
C GLY A 67 4.82 11.64 -18.99
N CYS A 68 4.69 11.03 -17.81
CA CYS A 68 5.43 9.83 -17.44
C CYS A 68 4.54 8.68 -16.98
N GLY A 69 3.22 8.77 -16.93
CA GLY A 69 2.35 7.65 -16.50
C GLY A 69 2.03 7.68 -15.01
N VAL A 70 1.83 6.52 -14.38
CA VAL A 70 1.34 6.43 -13.00
C VAL A 70 2.23 5.55 -12.14
N LEU A 71 2.56 6.07 -10.96
CA LEU A 71 3.26 5.35 -9.90
C LEU A 71 2.24 4.91 -8.84
N ILE A 72 2.27 3.63 -8.51
CA ILE A 72 1.49 3.02 -7.43
C ILE A 72 2.45 2.63 -6.32
N PHE A 73 2.25 3.20 -5.14
CA PHE A 73 2.97 2.83 -3.92
C PHE A 73 2.11 1.89 -3.11
N ILE A 74 2.66 0.71 -2.81
CA ILE A 74 1.98 -0.35 -2.07
C ILE A 74 2.60 -0.43 -0.68
N ILE A 75 1.80 -0.19 0.34
CA ILE A 75 2.23 -0.09 1.73
C ILE A 75 1.43 -1.10 2.56
N GLY A 76 2.09 -2.02 3.25
CA GLY A 76 1.41 -2.97 4.12
C GLY A 76 2.33 -4.06 4.63
N PRO A 77 1.78 -5.17 5.13
CA PRO A 77 2.59 -6.32 5.51
C PRO A 77 3.35 -6.86 4.29
N PRO A 78 4.64 -7.24 4.40
CA PRO A 78 5.51 -7.50 3.25
C PRO A 78 5.00 -8.61 2.33
N PHE A 79 4.40 -9.66 2.91
CA PHE A 79 3.79 -10.74 2.13
C PHE A 79 2.61 -10.23 1.27
N TYR A 80 1.71 -9.46 1.88
CA TYR A 80 0.53 -8.94 1.19
C TYR A 80 0.86 -7.81 0.22
N GLN A 81 1.91 -7.04 0.50
CA GLN A 81 2.45 -6.03 -0.38
C GLN A 81 2.96 -6.66 -1.69
N HIS A 82 3.76 -7.72 -1.59
CA HIS A 82 4.25 -8.46 -2.75
C HIS A 82 3.11 -9.18 -3.51
N LEU A 83 2.17 -9.79 -2.78
CA LEU A 83 0.97 -10.40 -3.38
C LEU A 83 0.15 -9.36 -4.17
N THR A 84 -0.06 -8.17 -3.59
CA THR A 84 -0.80 -7.08 -4.23
C THR A 84 -0.08 -6.59 -5.48
N MET A 85 1.25 -6.43 -5.43
CA MET A 85 2.05 -6.08 -6.59
C MET A 85 1.85 -7.08 -7.73
N LEU A 86 1.95 -8.39 -7.44
CA LEU A 86 1.77 -9.45 -8.44
C LEU A 86 0.36 -9.45 -9.03
N LEU A 87 -0.67 -9.22 -8.22
CA LEU A 87 -2.06 -9.11 -8.69
C LEU A 87 -2.24 -7.95 -9.66
N ILE A 88 -1.73 -6.76 -9.32
CA ILE A 88 -1.81 -5.58 -10.18
C ILE A 88 -1.03 -5.83 -11.48
N VAL A 89 0.18 -6.39 -11.40
CA VAL A 89 0.98 -6.74 -12.59
C VAL A 89 0.23 -7.71 -13.50
N ALA A 90 -0.35 -8.77 -12.93
CA ALA A 90 -1.11 -9.76 -13.69
C ALA A 90 -2.33 -9.12 -14.37
N MET A 91 -3.11 -8.30 -13.65
CA MET A 91 -4.26 -7.58 -14.22
C MET A 91 -3.85 -6.62 -15.33
N SER A 92 -2.79 -5.82 -15.14
CA SER A 92 -2.24 -4.94 -16.16
C SER A 92 -1.84 -5.70 -17.42
N PHE A 93 -1.22 -6.88 -17.25
CA PHE A 93 -0.85 -7.74 -18.37
C PHE A 93 -2.07 -8.24 -19.13
N GLN A 94 -3.13 -8.67 -18.42
CA GLN A 94 -4.39 -9.09 -19.04
C GLN A 94 -5.06 -7.92 -19.80
N LEU A 95 -5.05 -6.71 -19.24
CA LEU A 95 -5.57 -5.51 -19.90
C LEU A 95 -4.81 -5.19 -21.19
N ARG A 96 -3.48 -5.29 -21.16
CA ARG A 96 -2.67 -5.06 -22.36
C ARG A 96 -2.92 -6.10 -23.45
N ILE A 97 -3.06 -7.37 -23.08
CA ILE A 97 -3.43 -8.44 -24.03
C ILE A 97 -4.81 -8.16 -24.62
N ARG A 98 -5.76 -7.70 -23.81
CA ARG A 98 -7.11 -7.36 -24.27
C ARG A 98 -7.10 -6.19 -25.25
N GLU A 99 -6.42 -5.10 -24.92
CA GLU A 99 -6.27 -3.94 -25.81
C GLU A 99 -5.67 -4.34 -27.17
N ASN A 100 -4.61 -5.15 -27.17
CA ASN A 100 -3.98 -5.64 -28.39
C ASN A 100 -4.91 -6.56 -29.23
N ARG A 101 -5.88 -7.23 -28.61
CA ARG A 101 -6.88 -8.04 -29.33
C ARG A 101 -8.01 -7.19 -29.91
N GLU A 102 -8.43 -6.15 -29.18
CA GLU A 102 -9.44 -5.19 -29.65
C GLU A 102 -8.91 -4.32 -30.81
N LEU A 103 -7.58 -4.14 -30.89
CA LEU A 103 -6.87 -3.49 -32.00
C LEU A 103 -6.37 -4.46 -33.10
N GLY A 104 -6.88 -5.70 -33.13
CA GLY A 104 -6.53 -6.70 -34.15
C GLY A 104 -6.95 -6.30 -35.57
N PRO A 105 -6.47 -6.99 -36.62
CA PRO A 105 -6.59 -6.60 -38.03
C PRO A 105 -8.03 -6.47 -38.58
N ASP A 106 -9.04 -6.85 -37.79
CA ASP A 106 -10.47 -6.76 -38.14
C ASP A 106 -11.15 -5.51 -37.56
N GLY A 107 -10.41 -4.61 -36.91
CA GLY A 107 -10.89 -3.30 -36.46
C GLY A 107 -10.99 -2.28 -37.60
N CYS A 108 -11.96 -2.48 -38.50
CA CYS A 108 -12.53 -1.43 -39.35
C CYS A 108 -13.55 -0.59 -38.57
#